data_AF-A0A9E5YWV8-F1
#
_entry.id   AF-A0A9E5YWV8-F1
#
_cell.length_a   1.000
_cell.length_b   1.000
_cell.length_c   1.000
_cell.angle_alpha   90.00
_cell.angle_beta   90.00
_cell.angle_gamma   90.00
#
_symmetry.space_group_name_H-M   'P 1'
#
loop_
_entity.id
_entity.type
_entity.pdbx_description
1 polymer ?
#
loop_
_entity_poly.entity_id
_entity_poly.type
_entity_poly.pdbx_seq_one_letter_code
_entity_poly.pdbx_strand_id
1 'polypeptide(L)'
;CFGFSRDDAGSFLDDYYAKGVLTEDPFVTIDRDGVGELVRIGVERGRSVRPGMKMGICGEHGGDPASVAFCQEVGLDYVSCSPYRVPIARLAAAQAALRQKS
;
A
#
# COMPACT_ATOMS: atom_id res chain seq x y z
N CYS A 1 -7.80 6.29 8.18
CA CYS A 1 -8.16 6.99 6.92
C CYS A 1 -8.00 8.49 7.16
N PHE A 2 -7.36 9.22 6.24
CA PHE A 2 -6.99 10.64 6.43
C PHE A 2 -8.15 11.62 6.37
N GLY A 3 -9.30 11.23 5.79
CA GLY A 3 -10.40 12.17 5.54
C GLY A 3 -10.09 13.19 4.45
N PHE A 4 -9.10 12.93 3.61
CA PHE A 4 -8.71 13.80 2.50
C PHE A 4 -9.48 13.45 1.24
N SER A 5 -10.06 14.48 0.61
CA SER A 5 -10.45 14.42 -0.79
C SER A 5 -9.19 14.59 -1.64
N ARG A 6 -8.89 13.61 -2.51
CA ARG A 6 -7.66 13.64 -3.33
C ARG A 6 -7.61 14.86 -4.25
N ASP A 7 -8.76 15.22 -4.82
CA ASP A 7 -8.86 16.32 -5.78
C ASP A 7 -8.68 17.69 -5.11
N ASP A 8 -8.97 17.80 -3.80
CA ASP A 8 -8.84 19.06 -3.04
C ASP A 8 -7.52 19.14 -2.24
N ALA A 9 -6.89 17.99 -1.98
CA ALA A 9 -5.74 17.88 -1.07
C ALA A 9 -4.49 18.63 -1.57
N GLY A 10 -4.36 18.81 -2.89
CA GLY A 10 -3.26 19.57 -3.49
C GLY A 10 -3.13 21.00 -2.95
N SER A 11 -4.21 21.59 -2.42
CA SER A 11 -4.20 22.92 -1.82
C SER A 11 -3.41 23.04 -0.51
N PHE A 12 -3.13 21.94 0.18
CA PHE A 12 -2.46 21.96 1.49
C PHE A 12 -1.37 20.89 1.68
N LEU A 13 -1.25 19.89 0.79
CA LEU A 13 -0.28 18.81 0.94
C LEU A 13 1.17 19.32 0.91
N ASP A 14 1.48 20.29 0.05
CA ASP A 14 2.83 20.87 -0.05
C ASP A 14 3.27 21.51 1.28
N ASP A 15 2.34 22.19 1.97
CA ASP A 15 2.56 22.73 3.31
C ASP A 15 2.84 21.64 4.34
N TYR A 16 2.17 20.50 4.23
CA TYR A 16 2.35 19.36 5.14
C TYR A 16 3.74 18.73 4.95
N TYR A 17 4.21 18.61 3.71
CA TYR A 17 5.56 18.14 3.41
C TYR A 17 6.62 19.13 3.90
N ALA A 18 6.45 20.43 3.63
CA ALA A 18 7.38 21.47 4.06
C ALA A 18 7.51 21.56 5.59
N LYS A 19 6.42 21.29 6.31
CA LYS A 19 6.38 21.28 7.79
C LYS A 19 6.74 19.91 8.40
N GLY A 20 7.02 18.90 7.58
CA GLY A 20 7.33 17.54 8.04
C GLY A 20 6.17 16.83 8.72
N VAL A 21 4.93 17.27 8.48
CA VAL A 21 3.72 16.60 8.98
C VAL A 21 3.49 15.29 8.23
N LEU A 22 3.79 15.29 6.93
CA LEU A 22 3.83 14.09 6.09
C LEU A 22 5.20 14.04 5.39
N THR A 23 5.72 12.82 5.21
CA THR A 23 6.99 12.61 4.51
C THR A 23 6.79 12.15 3.07
N GLU A 24 5.64 11.58 2.75
CA GLU A 24 5.30 11.00 1.46
C GLU A 24 3.84 11.29 1.12
N ASP A 25 3.50 11.25 -0.17
CA ASP A 25 2.12 11.39 -0.63
C ASP A 25 1.32 10.11 -0.28
N PRO A 26 0.32 10.20 0.64
CA PRO A 26 -0.44 9.03 1.09
C PRO A 26 -1.31 8.42 -0.02
N PHE A 27 -1.54 9.14 -1.13
CA PHE A 27 -2.26 8.63 -2.30
C PHE A 27 -1.38 7.81 -3.24
N VAL A 28 -0.05 7.90 -3.10
CA VAL A 28 0.93 7.15 -3.90
C VAL A 28 1.51 6.00 -3.09
N THR A 29 1.99 6.29 -1.88
CA THR A 29 2.59 5.31 -0.98
C THR A 29 1.69 5.09 0.23
N ILE A 30 1.47 3.83 0.58
CA ILE A 30 0.54 3.47 1.64
C ILE A 30 1.08 3.94 3.00
N ASP A 31 0.27 4.72 3.69
CA ASP A 31 0.48 5.03 5.10
C ASP A 31 0.36 3.72 5.91
N ARG A 32 1.50 3.21 6.40
CA ARG A 32 1.59 1.90 7.06
C ARG A 32 0.95 1.89 8.45
N ASP A 33 0.89 3.04 9.12
CA ASP A 33 0.48 3.13 10.52
C ASP A 33 -1.02 3.43 10.64
N GLY A 34 -1.58 4.24 9.73
CA GLY A 34 -3.02 4.49 9.68
C GLY A 34 -3.76 3.55 8.73
N VAL A 35 -3.65 3.79 7.41
CA VAL A 35 -4.37 2.99 6.40
C VAL A 35 -3.92 1.53 6.41
N GLY A 36 -2.62 1.28 6.58
CA GLY A 36 -2.04 -0.05 6.65
C GLY A 36 -2.58 -0.88 7.81
N GLU A 37 -2.84 -0.28 8.97
CA GLU A 37 -3.46 -0.98 10.09
C GLU A 37 -4.88 -1.46 9.75
N LEU A 38 -5.66 -0.63 9.05
CA LEU A 38 -6.97 -1.05 8.56
C LEU A 38 -6.88 -2.22 7.57
N VAL A 39 -5.84 -2.23 6.71
CA VAL A 39 -5.57 -3.35 5.80
C VAL A 39 -5.22 -4.62 6.59
N ARG A 40 -4.37 -4.55 7.62
CA ARG A 40 -4.03 -5.69 8.49
C ARG A 40 -5.29 -6.28 9.14
N ILE A 41 -6.12 -5.42 9.75
CA ILE A 41 -7.39 -5.81 10.36
C ILE A 41 -8.31 -6.51 9.33
N GLY A 42 -8.40 -5.97 8.11
CA GLY A 42 -9.20 -6.55 7.03
C GLY A 42 -8.73 -7.96 6.65
N VAL A 43 -7.41 -8.14 6.52
CA VAL A 43 -6.81 -9.44 6.18
C VAL A 43 -7.02 -10.46 7.30
N GLU A 44 -6.73 -10.07 8.54
CA GLU A 44 -6.88 -10.94 9.71
C GLU A 44 -8.34 -11.39 9.88
N ARG A 45 -9.28 -10.43 9.96
CA ARG A 45 -10.70 -10.75 10.19
C ARG A 45 -11.34 -11.48 9.02
N GLY A 46 -10.94 -11.16 7.79
CA GLY A 46 -11.46 -11.88 6.62
C GLY A 46 -11.00 -13.34 6.60
N ARG A 47 -9.72 -13.59 6.91
CA ARG A 47 -9.16 -14.95 6.94
C ARG A 47 -9.55 -15.74 8.19
N SER A 48 -9.88 -15.08 9.30
CA SER A 48 -10.40 -15.76 10.50
C SER A 48 -11.79 -16.39 10.24
N VAL A 49 -12.60 -15.76 9.39
CA VAL A 49 -13.92 -16.28 8.99
C VAL A 49 -13.82 -17.22 7.79
N ARG A 50 -12.99 -16.87 6.80
CA ARG A 50 -12.78 -17.69 5.60
C ARG A 50 -11.28 -17.97 5.39
N PRO A 51 -10.77 -19.08 5.94
CA PRO A 51 -9.40 -19.51 5.70
C PRO A 51 -9.10 -19.62 4.20
N GLY A 52 -7.92 -19.13 3.78
CA GLY A 52 -7.50 -19.17 2.38
C GLY A 52 -8.23 -18.18 1.44
N MET A 53 -9.01 -17.23 1.97
CA MET A 53 -9.60 -16.16 1.17
C MET A 53 -8.52 -15.38 0.42
N LYS A 54 -8.68 -15.30 -0.91
CA LYS A 54 -7.80 -14.53 -1.80
C LYS A 54 -8.05 -13.05 -1.63
N MET A 55 -6.98 -12.31 -1.37
CA MET A 55 -7.02 -10.88 -1.11
C MET A 55 -5.93 -10.17 -1.91
N GLY A 56 -6.22 -9.00 -2.44
CA GLY A 56 -5.25 -8.20 -3.18
C GLY A 56 -5.55 -6.71 -3.07
N ILE A 57 -4.60 -5.90 -3.55
CA ILE A 57 -4.72 -4.44 -3.60
C ILE A 57 -4.79 -3.97 -5.05
N CYS A 58 -5.50 -2.89 -5.30
CA CYS A 58 -5.55 -2.20 -6.59
C CYS A 58 -5.31 -0.70 -6.42
N GLY A 59 -5.09 -0.02 -7.54
CA GLY A 59 -4.84 1.43 -7.56
C GLY A 59 -3.35 1.77 -7.61
N GLU A 60 -3.00 2.99 -7.23
CA GLU A 60 -1.63 3.50 -7.39
C GLU A 60 -0.63 2.81 -6.46
N HIS A 61 -1.05 2.51 -5.23
CA HIS A 61 -0.27 1.77 -4.24
C HIS A 61 0.18 0.39 -4.76
N GLY A 62 -0.61 -0.24 -5.65
CA GLY A 62 -0.26 -1.53 -6.23
C GLY A 62 0.97 -1.50 -7.15
N GLY A 63 1.41 -0.31 -7.56
CA GLY A 63 2.60 -0.10 -8.38
C GLY A 63 3.75 0.62 -7.66
N ASP A 64 3.57 0.98 -6.39
CA ASP A 64 4.58 1.61 -5.55
C ASP A 64 5.42 0.54 -4.81
N PRO A 65 6.76 0.50 -4.96
CA PRO A 65 7.58 -0.54 -4.35
C PRO A 65 7.46 -0.68 -2.82
N ALA A 66 7.32 0.43 -2.09
CA ALA A 66 7.19 0.40 -0.63
C ALA A 66 5.85 -0.21 -0.22
N SER A 67 4.77 0.19 -0.91
CA SER A 67 3.43 -0.36 -0.73
C SER A 67 3.33 -1.83 -1.10
N VAL A 68 3.99 -2.26 -2.19
CA VAL A 68 4.06 -3.67 -2.60
C VAL A 68 4.77 -4.51 -1.53
N ALA A 69 5.87 -4.00 -0.96
CA ALA A 69 6.56 -4.68 0.13
C ALA A 69 5.67 -4.82 1.37
N PHE A 70 4.94 -3.77 1.75
CA PHE A 70 3.95 -3.81 2.82
C PHE A 70 2.84 -4.84 2.53
N CYS A 71 2.30 -4.87 1.31
CA CYS A 71 1.27 -5.84 0.93
C CYS A 71 1.75 -7.29 1.11
N GLN A 72 3.01 -7.56 0.80
CA GLN A 72 3.59 -8.88 1.02
C GLN A 72 3.80 -9.21 2.50
N GLU A 73 4.17 -8.23 3.32
CA GLU A 73 4.28 -8.39 4.78
C GLU A 73 2.94 -8.71 5.42
N VAL A 74 1.86 -8.04 5.01
CA VAL A 74 0.49 -8.35 5.46
C VAL A 74 -0.02 -9.68 4.89
N GLY A 75 0.65 -10.21 3.85
CA GLY A 75 0.31 -11.50 3.26
C GLY A 75 -0.82 -11.45 2.25
N LEU A 76 -0.97 -10.34 1.50
CA LEU A 76 -1.87 -10.28 0.35
C LEU A 76 -1.39 -11.25 -0.76
N ASP A 77 -2.33 -11.80 -1.52
CA ASP A 77 -2.06 -12.79 -2.57
C ASP A 77 -1.60 -12.14 -3.89
N TYR A 78 -2.04 -10.91 -4.17
CA TYR A 78 -1.67 -10.21 -5.40
C TYR A 78 -1.73 -8.68 -5.27
N VAL A 79 -1.06 -8.00 -6.18
CA VAL A 79 -1.19 -6.55 -6.41
C VAL A 79 -1.66 -6.31 -7.84
N SER A 80 -2.45 -5.25 -8.04
CA SER A 80 -2.96 -4.83 -9.33
C SER A 80 -2.60 -3.37 -9.57
N CYS A 81 -1.94 -3.08 -10.69
CA CYS A 81 -1.48 -1.75 -11.07
C CYS A 81 -1.66 -1.50 -12.57
N SER A 82 -1.45 -0.26 -13.00
CA SER A 82 -1.53 0.10 -14.43
C SER A 82 -0.52 -0.69 -15.27
N PRO A 83 -0.80 -0.95 -16.57
CA PRO A 83 0.04 -1.80 -17.41
C PRO A 83 1.53 -1.44 -17.39
N TYR A 84 1.85 -0.14 -17.40
CA TYR A 84 3.23 0.35 -17.40
C TYR A 84 3.96 0.16 -16.05
N ARG A 85 3.21 0.03 -14.94
CA ARG A 85 3.78 -0.24 -13.61
C ARG A 85 3.93 -1.74 -13.33
N VAL A 86 3.41 -2.63 -14.18
CA VAL A 86 3.53 -4.09 -14.00
C VAL A 86 4.99 -4.55 -13.86
N PRO A 87 5.97 -4.11 -14.67
CA PRO A 87 7.37 -4.50 -14.50
C PRO A 87 7.94 -4.07 -13.14
N ILE A 88 7.58 -2.88 -12.67
CA ILE A 88 8.00 -2.32 -11.38
C ILE A 88 7.41 -3.15 -10.24
N ALA A 89 6.11 -3.42 -10.27
CA ALA A 89 5.44 -4.22 -9.25
C ALA A 89 6.02 -5.64 -9.15
N ARG A 90 6.33 -6.28 -10.30
CA ARG A 90 6.98 -7.59 -10.33
C ARG A 90 8.37 -7.58 -9.69
N LEU A 91 9.19 -6.57 -10.01
CA LEU A 91 10.52 -6.43 -9.42
C LEU A 91 10.43 -6.16 -7.91
N ALA A 92 9.55 -5.26 -7.49
CA ALA A 92 9.35 -4.92 -6.08
C ALA A 92 8.88 -6.14 -5.26
N ALA A 93 7.93 -6.92 -5.79
CA ALA A 93 7.47 -8.16 -5.16
C ALA A 93 8.60 -9.18 -5.03
N ALA A 94 9.42 -9.36 -6.08
CA ALA A 94 10.57 -10.25 -6.01
C ALA A 94 11.58 -9.81 -4.94
N GLN A 95 11.90 -8.51 -4.87
CA GLN A 95 12.79 -7.97 -3.85
C GLN A 95 12.23 -8.12 -2.43
N ALA A 96 10.93 -7.90 -2.24
CA ALA A 96 10.25 -8.12 -0.97
C ALA A 96 10.34 -9.59 -0.53
N ALA A 97 10.11 -10.53 -1.46
CA ALA A 97 10.23 -11.97 -1.21
C ALA A 97 11.66 -12.42 -0.88
N LEU A 98 12.67 -11.80 -1.49
CA LEU A 98 14.07 -12.06 -1.14
C LEU A 98 14.42 -11.54 0.25
N ARG A 99 13.93 -10.34 0.62
CA ARG A 99 14.19 -9.77 1.96
C ARG A 99 13.55 -10.55 3.11
N GLN A 100 12.39 -11.19 2.90
CA GLN A 100 11.73 -12.01 3.92
C GLN A 100 12.41 -13.39 4.14
N LYS A 101 13.28 -13.84 3.23
CA LYS A 101 13.96 -15.14 3.31
C LYS A 101 15.31 -15.09 4.04
N SER A 102 15.84 -13.89 4.30
CA SER A 102 17.07 -13.66 5.05
C SER A 102 16.76 -13.37 6.51
#